data_AF-A0A3S0C5Y8-F1
#
_entry.id   AF-A0A3S0C5Y8-F1
#
_cell.length_a   1.000
_cell.length_b   1.000
_cell.length_c   1.000
_cell.angle_alpha   90.00
_cell.angle_beta   90.00
_cell.angle_gamma   90.00
#
_symmetry.space_group_name_H-M   'P 1'
#
loop_
_entity.id
_entity.type
_entity.pdbx_description
1 polymer ?
#
loop_
_entity_poly.entity_id
_entity_poly.type
_entity_poly.pdbx_seq_one_letter_code
_entity_poly.pdbx_strand_id
1 'polypeptide(L)'
;MTRSRVTQALNQFNKIVKNNNFPCLFGKRATRSELVFIAICIFKAESEYADLKSILEEYTSFVKLLPVKDRILSPLVVFFDPKFNTHKNAHQIGWDALNWVHVQDKASWPKDIPEYTKPERSKMVILL
;
A
#
# COMPACT_ATOMS: atom_id res chain seq x y z
N MET A 1 -17.67 5.01 15.69
CA MET A 1 -17.33 6.23 14.91
C MET A 1 -16.51 5.96 13.64
N THR A 2 -15.94 4.76 13.44
CA THR A 2 -15.01 4.42 12.34
C THR A 2 -15.67 4.21 10.98
N ARG A 3 -16.87 3.62 10.91
CA ARG A 3 -17.55 3.26 9.64
C ARG A 3 -17.80 4.46 8.71
N SER A 4 -18.22 5.61 9.25
CA SER A 4 -18.56 6.79 8.43
C SER A 4 -17.35 7.36 7.67
N ARG A 5 -16.15 7.34 8.28
CA ARG A 5 -14.93 7.86 7.65
C ARG A 5 -14.39 6.96 6.55
N VAL A 6 -14.48 5.64 6.75
CA VAL A 6 -14.11 4.64 5.74
C VAL A 6 -14.97 4.80 4.50
N THR A 7 -16.29 4.92 4.67
CA THR A 7 -17.22 5.15 3.57
C THR A 7 -16.90 6.45 2.83
N GLN A 8 -16.56 7.54 3.55
CA GLN A 8 -16.16 8.80 2.93
C GLN A 8 -14.86 8.67 2.12
N ALA A 9 -13.82 8.06 2.68
CA ALA A 9 -12.54 7.84 1.99
C ALA A 9 -12.72 6.99 0.73
N LEU A 10 -13.51 5.92 0.82
CA LEU A 10 -13.82 5.06 -0.32
C LEU A 10 -14.63 5.79 -1.40
N ASN A 11 -15.62 6.59 -1.00
CA ASN A 11 -16.41 7.40 -1.93
C ASN A 11 -15.53 8.44 -2.65
N GLN A 12 -14.62 9.08 -1.92
CA GLN A 12 -13.68 10.04 -2.50
C GLN A 12 -12.72 9.35 -3.48
N PHE A 13 -12.15 8.21 -3.10
CA PHE A 13 -11.31 7.40 -3.97
C PHE A 13 -12.05 7.02 -5.26
N ASN A 14 -13.27 6.50 -5.13
CA ASN A 14 -14.10 6.13 -6.28
C ASN A 14 -14.40 7.33 -7.19
N LYS A 15 -14.69 8.49 -6.61
CA LYS A 15 -14.94 9.72 -7.38
C LYS A 15 -13.70 10.16 -8.17
N ILE A 16 -12.51 10.05 -7.60
CA ILE A 16 -11.25 10.39 -8.25
C ILE A 16 -10.97 9.41 -9.40
N VAL A 17 -10.99 8.12 -9.14
CA VAL A 17 -10.58 7.12 -10.15
C VAL A 17 -11.59 7.02 -11.29
N LYS A 18 -12.88 7.24 -11.03
CA LYS A 18 -13.93 7.27 -12.07
C LYS A 18 -13.94 8.56 -12.89
N ASN A 19 -13.15 9.57 -12.52
CA ASN A 19 -13.05 10.79 -13.32
C ASN A 19 -12.43 10.48 -14.69
N ASN A 20 -13.06 10.95 -15.77
CA ASN A 20 -12.56 10.75 -17.13
C ASN A 20 -11.14 11.31 -17.32
N ASN A 21 -10.77 12.37 -16.61
CA ASN A 21 -9.45 12.99 -16.67
C ASN A 21 -8.42 12.34 -15.73
N PHE A 22 -8.79 11.30 -14.96
CA PHE A 22 -7.83 10.60 -14.12
C PHE A 22 -6.76 9.90 -14.99
N PRO A 23 -5.46 10.17 -14.79
CA PRO A 23 -4.42 9.83 -15.76
C PRO A 23 -3.96 8.38 -15.72
N CYS A 24 -4.28 7.62 -14.67
CA CYS A 24 -3.80 6.26 -14.50
C CYS A 24 -4.78 5.22 -15.09
N LEU A 25 -4.40 4.63 -16.24
CA LEU A 25 -5.16 3.57 -16.90
C LEU A 25 -5.27 2.31 -16.04
N PHE A 26 -4.21 1.94 -15.32
CA PHE A 26 -4.21 0.79 -14.42
C PHE A 26 -5.20 0.98 -13.27
N GLY A 27 -5.24 2.17 -12.65
CA GLY A 27 -6.23 2.49 -11.61
C GLY A 27 -7.67 2.43 -12.11
N LYS A 28 -7.93 2.98 -13.31
CA LYS A 28 -9.26 2.86 -13.96
C LYS A 28 -9.64 1.40 -14.24
N ARG A 29 -8.70 0.59 -14.70
CA ARG A 29 -8.96 -0.81 -15.03
C ARG A 29 -9.17 -1.65 -13.77
N ALA A 30 -8.31 -1.50 -12.77
CA ALA A 30 -8.39 -2.19 -11.49
C ALA A 30 -9.71 -1.94 -10.76
N THR A 31 -10.19 -0.69 -10.75
CA THR A 31 -11.48 -0.33 -10.13
C THR A 31 -12.70 -0.86 -10.87
N ARG A 32 -12.58 -1.18 -12.16
CA ARG A 32 -13.64 -1.83 -12.94
C ARG A 32 -13.67 -3.34 -12.76
N SER A 33 -12.52 -3.96 -12.47
CA SER A 33 -12.41 -5.41 -12.30
C SER A 33 -12.75 -5.91 -10.89
N GLU A 34 -13.08 -5.00 -9.96
CA GLU A 34 -13.34 -5.34 -8.54
C GLU A 34 -12.17 -6.03 -7.83
N LEU A 35 -10.96 -5.96 -8.39
CA LEU A 35 -9.75 -6.60 -7.87
C LEU A 35 -8.91 -5.68 -6.98
N VAL A 36 -9.44 -4.52 -6.61
CA VAL A 36 -8.72 -3.58 -5.72
C VAL A 36 -8.78 -4.10 -4.29
N PHE A 37 -7.63 -4.42 -3.72
CA PHE A 37 -7.52 -4.78 -2.31
C PHE A 37 -7.52 -3.51 -1.48
N ILE A 38 -8.59 -3.26 -0.72
CA ILE A 38 -8.74 -2.04 0.10
C ILE A 38 -8.55 -2.38 1.57
N ALA A 39 -7.66 -1.65 2.24
CA ALA A 39 -7.39 -1.81 3.66
C ALA A 39 -7.28 -0.47 4.39
N ILE A 40 -7.34 -0.50 5.71
CA ILE A 40 -7.24 0.67 6.58
C ILE A 40 -6.16 0.41 7.63
N CYS A 41 -5.21 1.33 7.74
CA CYS A 41 -4.19 1.31 8.78
C CYS A 41 -4.66 2.20 9.94
N ILE A 42 -4.91 1.61 11.11
CA ILE A 42 -5.35 2.33 12.31
C ILE A 42 -4.14 2.66 13.16
N PHE A 43 -4.04 3.92 13.60
CA PHE A 43 -2.92 4.36 14.42
C PHE A 43 -2.95 3.69 15.79
N LYS A 44 -1.83 3.05 16.17
CA LYS A 44 -1.59 2.43 17.48
C LYS A 44 -0.28 2.96 18.04
N ALA A 45 -0.31 3.64 19.19
CA ALA A 45 0.86 4.34 19.73
C ALA A 45 2.08 3.42 19.96
N GLU A 46 1.84 2.18 20.39
CA GLU A 46 2.91 1.22 20.69
C GLU A 46 3.47 0.50 19.45
N SER A 47 2.75 0.55 18.32
CA SER A 47 3.15 -0.12 17.08
C SER A 47 2.49 0.56 15.89
N GLU A 48 3.00 1.74 15.59
CA GLU A 48 2.40 2.72 14.68
C GLU A 48 1.97 2.10 13.34
N TYR A 49 2.77 1.21 12.75
CA TYR A 49 2.51 0.61 11.44
C TYR A 49 2.25 -0.92 11.47
N ALA A 50 1.90 -1.49 12.64
CA ALA A 50 1.60 -2.93 12.73
C ALA A 50 0.52 -3.38 11.76
N ASP A 51 -0.54 -2.59 11.60
CA ASP A 51 -1.64 -2.92 10.68
C ASP A 51 -1.14 -3.02 9.25
N LEU A 52 -0.24 -2.12 8.81
CA LEU A 52 0.33 -2.16 7.47
C LEU A 52 1.11 -3.46 7.22
N LYS A 53 1.85 -3.95 8.22
CA LYS A 53 2.56 -5.23 8.09
C LYS A 53 1.57 -6.38 7.82
N SER A 54 0.54 -6.51 8.65
CA SER A 54 -0.49 -7.55 8.46
C SER A 54 -1.22 -7.40 7.12
N ILE A 55 -1.54 -6.16 6.72
CA ILE A 55 -2.16 -5.87 5.42
C ILE A 55 -1.27 -6.32 4.26
N LEU A 56 0.04 -6.11 4.33
CA LEU A 56 0.99 -6.53 3.28
C LEU A 56 1.14 -8.07 3.24
N GLU A 57 1.14 -8.74 4.39
CA GLU A 57 1.13 -10.20 4.46
C GLU A 57 -0.14 -10.80 3.84
N GLU A 58 -1.32 -10.22 4.15
CA GLU A 58 -2.60 -10.61 3.57
C GLU A 58 -2.64 -10.34 2.06
N TYR A 59 -2.24 -9.14 1.64
CA TYR A 59 -2.23 -8.75 0.24
C TYR A 59 -1.28 -9.62 -0.60
N THR A 60 -0.06 -9.90 -0.12
CA THR A 60 0.87 -10.76 -0.85
C THR A 60 0.35 -12.20 -0.93
N SER A 61 -0.34 -12.70 0.10
CA SER A 61 -1.02 -13.99 0.07
C SER A 61 -2.15 -14.01 -0.97
N PHE A 62 -2.99 -12.98 -1.00
CA PHE A 62 -4.04 -12.80 -1.99
C PHE A 62 -3.49 -12.76 -3.43
N VAL A 63 -2.46 -11.95 -3.69
CA VAL A 63 -1.88 -11.80 -5.04
C VAL A 63 -1.25 -13.10 -5.54
N LYS A 64 -0.68 -13.93 -4.65
CA LYS A 64 -0.12 -15.24 -5.02
C LYS A 64 -1.17 -16.21 -5.58
N LEU A 65 -2.43 -16.08 -5.14
CA LEU A 65 -3.55 -16.91 -5.61
C LEU A 65 -4.08 -16.48 -6.98
N LEU A 66 -3.77 -15.26 -7.41
CA LEU A 66 -4.23 -14.74 -8.70
C LEU A 66 -3.37 -15.24 -9.87
N PRO A 67 -3.98 -15.47 -11.06
CA PRO A 67 -3.24 -15.68 -12.29
C PRO A 67 -2.29 -14.52 -12.55
N VAL A 68 -1.09 -14.80 -13.08
CA VAL A 68 -0.01 -13.80 -13.27
C VAL A 68 -0.50 -12.54 -14.00
N LYS A 69 -1.32 -12.70 -15.04
CA LYS A 69 -1.89 -11.61 -15.85
C LYS A 69 -2.79 -10.65 -15.05
N ASP A 70 -3.38 -11.11 -13.95
CA ASP A 70 -4.35 -10.36 -13.15
C ASP A 70 -3.68 -9.67 -11.94
N ARG A 71 -2.48 -10.11 -11.54
CA ARG A 71 -1.73 -9.55 -10.40
C ARG A 71 -1.46 -8.05 -10.55
N ILE A 72 -1.04 -7.61 -11.74
CA ILE A 72 -0.76 -6.19 -12.02
C ILE A 72 -2.02 -5.31 -12.01
N LEU A 73 -3.20 -5.93 -12.15
CA LEU A 73 -4.50 -5.25 -12.14
C LEU A 73 -5.20 -5.33 -10.79
N SER A 74 -4.51 -5.84 -9.77
CA SER A 74 -5.06 -6.05 -8.43
C SER A 74 -4.31 -5.23 -7.39
N PRO A 75 -4.36 -3.88 -7.45
CA PRO A 75 -3.55 -3.02 -6.60
C PRO A 75 -4.03 -3.04 -5.15
N LEU A 76 -3.09 -2.79 -4.23
CA LEU A 76 -3.36 -2.49 -2.83
C LEU A 76 -3.60 -0.98 -2.65
N VAL A 77 -4.73 -0.63 -2.04
CA VAL A 77 -5.05 0.75 -1.60
C VAL A 77 -5.22 0.75 -0.08
N VAL A 78 -4.33 1.45 0.62
CA VAL A 78 -4.37 1.57 2.09
C VAL A 78 -4.74 2.98 2.50
N PHE A 79 -5.77 3.12 3.32
CA PHE A 79 -6.14 4.39 3.94
C PHE A 79 -5.54 4.47 5.34
N PHE A 80 -4.79 5.53 5.63
CA PHE A 80 -4.23 5.76 6.96
C PHE A 80 -5.17 6.62 7.80
N ASP A 81 -5.29 6.29 9.09
CA ASP A 81 -5.99 7.14 10.05
C ASP A 81 -5.41 8.57 10.05
N PRO A 82 -6.24 9.63 10.13
CA PRO A 82 -5.73 11.01 10.27
C PRO A 82 -4.72 11.22 11.41
N LYS A 83 -4.71 10.37 12.44
CA LYS A 83 -3.73 10.41 13.55
C LYS A 83 -2.28 10.20 13.11
N PHE A 84 -2.02 9.62 11.94
CA PHE A 84 -0.68 9.54 11.35
C PHE A 84 -0.17 10.90 10.84
N ASN A 85 -1.03 11.92 10.71
CA ASN A 85 -0.69 13.23 10.16
C ASN A 85 0.04 14.12 11.18
N THR A 86 1.31 13.82 11.42
CA THR A 86 2.19 14.49 12.39
C THR A 86 3.02 15.62 11.76
N HIS A 87 2.41 16.46 10.90
CA HIS A 87 3.08 17.48 10.07
C HIS A 87 3.86 16.95 8.86
N LYS A 88 3.69 15.67 8.53
CA LYS A 88 4.31 15.03 7.37
C LYS A 88 3.34 15.04 6.17
N ASN A 89 3.87 15.19 4.96
CA ASN A 89 3.07 14.98 3.76
C ASN A 89 2.78 13.49 3.55
N ALA A 90 1.80 13.18 2.69
CA ALA A 90 1.36 11.80 2.46
C ALA A 90 2.48 10.87 1.95
N HIS A 91 3.40 11.38 1.12
CA HIS A 91 4.54 10.60 0.63
C HIS A 91 5.49 10.22 1.78
N GLN A 92 5.78 11.15 2.68
CA GLN A 92 6.65 10.89 3.82
C GLN A 92 6.03 9.86 4.77
N ILE A 93 4.72 9.96 5.05
CA ILE A 93 4.01 8.96 5.86
C ILE A 93 4.09 7.59 5.21
N GLY A 94 3.82 7.49 3.90
CA GLY A 94 3.94 6.23 3.16
C GLY A 94 5.36 5.67 3.21
N TRP A 95 6.38 6.52 3.09
CA TRP A 95 7.78 6.10 3.14
C TRP A 95 8.19 5.60 4.52
N ASP A 96 7.82 6.31 5.58
CA ASP A 96 8.11 5.91 6.95
C ASP A 96 7.42 4.58 7.28
N ALA A 97 6.17 4.40 6.83
CA ALA A 97 5.43 3.16 7.00
C ALA A 97 6.11 1.98 6.30
N LEU A 98 6.53 2.14 5.04
CA LEU A 98 7.24 1.11 4.28
C LEU A 98 8.58 0.75 4.92
N ASN A 99 9.36 1.76 5.35
CA ASN A 99 10.63 1.53 6.04
C ASN A 99 10.43 0.79 7.36
N TRP A 100 9.40 1.15 8.12
CA TRP A 100 9.08 0.46 9.36
C TRP A 100 8.79 -1.02 9.11
N VAL A 101 7.93 -1.34 8.12
CA VAL A 101 7.63 -2.74 7.79
C VAL A 101 8.86 -3.48 7.29
N HIS A 102 9.69 -2.84 6.45
CA HIS A 102 10.93 -3.44 5.95
C HIS A 102 11.88 -3.86 7.07
N VAL A 103 12.05 -3.03 8.11
CA VAL A 103 12.89 -3.37 9.28
C VAL A 103 12.32 -4.57 10.07
N GLN A 104 11.00 -4.81 10.00
CA GLN A 104 10.36 -5.96 10.65
C GLN A 104 10.41 -7.24 9.80
N ASP A 105 10.71 -7.15 8.50
CA ASP A 105 10.85 -8.30 7.62
C ASP A 105 12.22 -8.95 7.82
N LYS A 106 12.22 -10.08 8.56
CA LYS A 106 13.42 -10.85 8.88
C LYS A 106 13.66 -12.00 7.91
N ALA A 107 12.80 -12.17 6.89
CA ALA A 107 12.97 -13.24 5.93
C ALA A 107 14.25 -13.01 5.11
N SER A 108 14.98 -14.08 4.83
CA SER A 108 16.12 -14.02 3.92
C SER A 108 15.62 -13.68 2.52
N TRP A 109 16.38 -12.85 1.82
CA TRP A 109 16.15 -12.61 0.41
C TRP A 109 16.27 -13.95 -0.38
N PRO A 110 15.45 -14.19 -1.42
CA PRO A 110 15.55 -15.41 -2.22
C PRO A 110 16.95 -15.60 -2.81
N LYS A 111 17.50 -16.82 -2.73
CA LYS A 111 18.89 -17.13 -3.13
C LYS A 111 19.16 -16.95 -4.63
N ASP A 112 18.11 -17.03 -5.43
CA ASP A 112 18.11 -16.88 -6.88
C ASP A 112 18.11 -15.42 -7.34
N ILE A 113 17.89 -14.48 -6.42
CA ILE A 113 18.02 -13.04 -6.69
C ILE A 113 19.39 -12.59 -6.17
N PRO A 114 20.23 -11.93 -7.00
CA PRO A 114 21.52 -11.44 -6.57
C PRO A 114 21.38 -10.57 -5.31
N GLU A 115 22.16 -10.89 -4.26
CA GLU A 115 22.27 -10.01 -3.10
C GLU A 115 22.83 -8.67 -3.57
N TYR A 116 22.04 -7.61 -3.41
CA TYR A 116 22.51 -6.26 -3.66
C TYR A 116 23.61 -5.93 -2.64
N THR A 117 24.87 -5.94 -3.08
CA THR A 117 25.97 -5.30 -2.33
C THR A 117 25.66 -3.80 -2.26
N LYS A 118 25.36 -3.31 -1.05
CA LYS A 118 24.94 -1.91 -0.78
C LYS A 118 25.79 -0.89 -1.56
N PRO A 119 25.22 -0.06 -2.45
CA PRO A 119 25.74 1.28 -2.66
C PRO A 119 25.29 2.16 -1.49
N GLU A 120 26.12 3.14 -1.11
CA GLU A 120 25.80 4.15 -0.10
C GLU A 120 24.38 4.68 -0.28
N ARG A 121 23.54 4.53 0.77
CA ARG A 121 22.22 5.15 0.98
C ARG A 121 21.55 5.69 -0.29
N SER A 122 21.31 4.82 -1.26
CA SER A 122 20.57 5.18 -2.45
C SER A 122 19.11 4.91 -2.15
N LYS A 123 18.34 6.00 -2.04
CA LYS A 123 16.89 6.02 -1.85
C LYS A 123 16.28 4.93 -2.73
N MET A 124 15.68 3.92 -2.10
CA MET A 124 14.90 2.93 -2.80
C MET A 124 13.78 3.69 -3.52
N VAL A 125 13.84 3.77 -4.85
CA VAL A 125 12.78 4.41 -5.64
C VAL A 125 11.73 3.34 -5.88
N ILE A 126 10.74 3.25 -4.99
CA ILE A 126 9.47 2.63 -5.34
C ILE A 126 8.72 3.68 -6.18
N LEU A 127 8.57 3.41 -7.48
CA LEU A 127 7.63 4.15 -8.32
C LEU A 127 6.22 3.84 -7.82
N LEU A 128 5.63 4.80 -7.09
CA LEU A 128 4.20 4.87 -6.82
C LEU A 128 3.50 5.56 -8.00
#